data_AF-A0A4P6F6S9-F1
#
_entry.id   AF-A0A4P6F6S9-F1
#
_cell.length_a   1.000
_cell.length_b   1.000
_cell.length_c   1.000
_cell.angle_alpha   90.00
_cell.angle_beta   90.00
_cell.angle_gamma   90.00
#
_symmetry.space_group_name_H-M   'P 1'
#
loop_
_entity.id
_entity.type
_entity.pdbx_description
1 polymer ?
#
loop_
_entity_poly.entity_id
_entity_poly.type
_entity_poly.pdbx_seq_one_letter_code
_entity_poly.pdbx_strand_id
1 'polypeptide(L)'
;MTIAANFAPPNRTEQTLRSGPDERAAYTAEVGATRVRADLHALLGKLKDQRTIKANQRVAGDLAVQDHARWLAGQKAYEMHVKAWLADLDEAHPVVVRDVDEQHARRRAALTHHIHTIDTLALAIHTYLEDEDASEDILEDALDATLWMGADRPAVPLRDAIAQGLLPHTPGR
;
A
#
# COMPACT_ATOMS: atom_id res chain seq x y z
N MET A 1 -16.26 -17.50 22.88
CA MET A 1 -15.24 -18.17 22.05
C MET A 1 -14.09 -17.18 21.88
N THR A 2 -12.96 -17.41 22.54
CA THR A 2 -11.83 -16.47 22.54
C THR A 2 -11.07 -16.66 21.23
N ILE A 3 -11.16 -15.69 20.31
CA ILE A 3 -10.35 -15.68 19.10
C ILE A 3 -8.91 -15.40 19.55
N ALA A 4 -8.16 -16.47 19.87
CA ALA A 4 -6.72 -16.42 19.99
C ALA A 4 -6.18 -16.10 18.59
N ALA A 5 -6.05 -14.81 18.31
CA ALA A 5 -5.38 -14.36 17.11
C ALA A 5 -3.93 -14.83 17.20
N ASN A 6 -3.53 -15.69 16.26
CA ASN A 6 -2.15 -16.06 15.99
C ASN A 6 -1.38 -14.81 15.55
N PHE A 7 -1.08 -13.93 16.50
CA PHE A 7 -0.13 -12.87 16.27
C PHE A 7 1.24 -13.48 16.50
N ALA A 8 2.03 -13.54 15.43
CA ALA A 8 3.47 -13.73 15.57
C ALA A 8 3.98 -12.78 16.66
N PRO A 9 4.94 -13.21 17.48
CA PRO A 9 5.46 -12.36 18.55
C PRO A 9 5.92 -11.02 17.96
N PRO A 10 5.66 -9.90 18.68
CA PRO A 10 5.97 -8.58 18.17
C PRO A 10 7.45 -8.50 17.82
N ASN A 11 7.77 -8.00 16.63
CA ASN A 11 9.16 -7.84 16.24
C ASN A 11 9.85 -6.78 17.14
N ARG A 12 11.18 -6.68 17.06
CA ARG A 12 11.95 -5.76 17.92
C ARG A 12 11.47 -4.31 17.78
N THR A 13 11.21 -3.85 16.56
CA THR A 13 10.65 -2.52 16.26
C THR A 13 9.28 -2.29 16.94
N GLU A 14 8.39 -3.28 16.92
CA GLU A 14 7.08 -3.21 17.61
C GLU A 14 7.21 -3.10 19.12
N GLN A 15 8.19 -3.82 19.70
CA GLN A 15 8.48 -3.76 21.13
C GLN A 15 9.04 -2.38 21.51
N THR A 16 10.01 -1.88 20.74
CA THR A 16 10.62 -0.56 20.96
C THR A 16 9.63 0.58 20.76
N LEU A 17 8.64 0.47 19.86
CA LEU A 17 7.61 1.50 19.71
C LEU A 17 6.82 1.74 21.03
N ARG A 18 6.71 0.71 21.88
CA ARG A 18 6.01 0.76 23.16
C ARG A 18 6.88 1.25 24.31
N SER A 19 8.17 1.52 24.07
CA SER A 19 9.09 1.99 25.09
C SER A 19 9.25 3.51 25.08
N GLY A 20 10.09 4.02 26.00
CA GLY A 20 10.34 5.44 26.16
C GLY A 20 11.17 6.05 25.01
N PRO A 21 11.23 7.39 24.90
CA PRO A 21 11.96 8.09 23.85
C PRO A 21 13.44 7.67 23.75
N ASP A 22 14.13 7.52 24.88
CA ASP A 22 15.56 7.19 24.93
C ASP A 22 15.85 5.80 24.36
N GLU A 23 15.00 4.81 24.66
CA GLU A 23 15.14 3.46 24.12
C GLU A 23 14.89 3.42 22.61
N ARG A 24 13.94 4.23 22.11
CA ARG A 24 13.70 4.38 20.67
C ARG A 24 14.88 5.03 19.95
N ALA A 25 15.50 6.03 20.56
CA ALA A 25 16.71 6.66 20.05
C ALA A 25 17.88 5.68 20.03
N ALA A 26 18.09 4.93 21.11
CA ALA A 26 19.13 3.90 21.21
C ALA A 26 18.96 2.81 20.15
N TYR A 27 17.74 2.32 19.96
CA TYR A 27 17.43 1.34 18.91
C TYR A 27 17.71 1.89 17.51
N THR A 28 17.34 3.15 17.24
CA THR A 28 17.60 3.80 15.96
C THR A 28 19.10 3.96 15.70
N ALA A 29 19.87 4.30 16.72
CA ALA A 29 21.33 4.39 16.63
C ALA A 29 21.98 3.01 16.38
N GLU A 30 21.45 1.94 16.97
CA GLU A 30 21.95 0.58 16.79
C GLU A 30 21.64 0.01 15.39
N VAL A 31 20.40 0.16 14.93
CA VAL A 31 19.89 -0.54 13.73
C VAL A 31 19.93 0.33 12.47
N GLY A 32 19.97 1.65 12.63
CA GLY A 32 19.99 2.64 11.56
C GLY A 32 18.60 3.05 11.07
N ALA A 33 18.41 4.36 10.86
CA ALA A 33 17.11 4.96 10.52
C ALA A 33 16.44 4.32 9.27
N THR A 34 17.21 3.95 8.24
CA THR A 34 16.69 3.31 7.03
C THR A 34 15.99 1.99 7.31
N ARG A 35 16.59 1.13 8.14
CA ARG A 35 16.01 -0.17 8.47
C ARG A 35 14.80 -0.01 9.40
N VAL A 36 14.86 0.91 10.36
CA VAL A 36 13.71 1.23 11.22
C VAL A 36 12.51 1.71 10.38
N ARG A 37 12.73 2.61 9.41
CA ARG A 37 11.67 3.02 8.47
C ARG A 37 11.09 1.85 7.69
N ALA A 38 11.94 0.98 7.13
CA ALA A 38 11.49 -0.19 6.39
C ALA A 38 10.60 -1.10 7.25
N ASP A 39 11.01 -1.37 8.49
CA ASP A 39 10.21 -2.15 9.45
C ASP A 39 8.88 -1.45 9.76
N LEU A 40 8.88 -0.15 10.03
CA LEU A 40 7.65 0.61 10.32
C LEU A 40 6.66 0.62 9.15
N HIS A 41 7.16 0.71 7.91
CA HIS A 41 6.33 0.56 6.72
C HIS A 41 5.73 -0.84 6.60
N ALA A 42 6.53 -1.89 6.85
CA ALA A 42 6.03 -3.27 6.85
C ALA A 42 4.95 -3.47 7.94
N LEU A 43 5.12 -2.85 9.11
CA LEU A 43 4.12 -2.87 10.18
C LEU A 43 2.81 -2.19 9.77
N LEU A 44 2.87 -1.01 9.14
CA LEU A 44 1.66 -0.37 8.60
C LEU A 44 0.91 -1.26 7.61
N GLY A 45 1.63 -2.01 6.76
CA GLY A 45 1.02 -2.99 5.86
C GLY A 45 0.23 -4.06 6.63
N LYS A 46 0.88 -4.70 7.61
CA LYS A 46 0.24 -5.73 8.44
C LYS A 46 -1.01 -5.23 9.17
N LEU A 47 -0.99 -4.00 9.68
CA LEU A 47 -2.14 -3.43 10.40
C LEU A 47 -3.34 -3.21 9.46
N LYS A 48 -3.08 -2.78 8.22
CA LYS A 48 -4.12 -2.67 7.19
C LYS A 48 -4.71 -4.04 6.84
N ASP A 49 -3.87 -5.06 6.66
CA ASP A 49 -4.33 -6.42 6.34
C ASP A 49 -5.22 -6.99 7.46
N GLN A 50 -4.81 -6.81 8.72
CA GLN A 50 -5.62 -7.23 9.87
C GLN A 50 -6.99 -6.56 9.89
N ARG A 51 -7.08 -5.30 9.45
CA ARG A 51 -8.35 -4.58 9.31
C ARG A 51 -9.25 -5.17 8.25
N THR A 52 -8.70 -5.49 7.10
CA THR A 52 -9.46 -6.18 6.05
C THR A 52 -9.98 -7.52 6.55
N ILE A 53 -9.13 -8.34 7.18
CA ILE A 53 -9.52 -9.64 7.76
C ILE A 53 -10.65 -9.47 8.78
N LYS A 54 -10.54 -8.50 9.70
CA LYS A 54 -11.53 -8.27 10.76
C LYS A 54 -12.83 -7.66 10.24
N ALA A 55 -12.77 -6.82 9.21
CA ALA A 55 -13.95 -6.34 8.52
C ALA A 55 -14.71 -7.49 7.84
N ASN A 56 -13.98 -8.40 7.17
CA ASN A 56 -14.59 -9.59 6.54
C ASN A 56 -15.25 -10.51 7.57
N GLN A 57 -14.62 -10.74 8.73
CA GLN A 57 -15.23 -11.49 9.84
C GLN A 57 -16.52 -10.83 10.35
N ARG A 58 -16.57 -9.50 10.41
CA ARG A 58 -17.81 -8.79 10.76
C ARG A 58 -18.90 -8.99 9.71
N VAL A 59 -18.57 -8.87 8.42
CA VAL A 59 -19.53 -9.06 7.31
C VAL A 59 -20.07 -10.49 7.28
N ALA A 60 -19.22 -11.48 7.55
CA ALA A 60 -19.61 -12.89 7.66
C ALA A 60 -20.46 -13.21 8.91
N GLY A 61 -20.62 -12.26 9.85
CA GLY A 61 -21.35 -12.46 11.10
C GLY A 61 -20.54 -13.13 12.22
N ASP A 62 -19.27 -13.46 11.97
CA ASP A 62 -18.37 -14.10 12.94
C ASP A 62 -17.90 -13.15 14.06
N LEU A 63 -18.07 -11.85 13.88
CA LEU A 63 -17.64 -10.82 14.81
C LEU A 63 -18.78 -9.83 15.11
N ALA A 64 -19.16 -9.72 16.38
CA ALA A 64 -20.15 -8.76 16.83
C ALA A 64 -19.71 -7.31 16.54
N VAL A 65 -20.69 -6.43 16.23
CA VAL A 65 -20.44 -5.03 15.86
C VAL A 65 -19.62 -4.28 16.92
N GLN A 66 -19.95 -4.48 18.19
CA GLN A 66 -19.26 -3.87 19.34
C GLN A 66 -17.80 -4.32 19.48
N ASP A 67 -17.52 -5.60 19.23
CA ASP A 67 -16.16 -6.14 19.30
C ASP A 67 -15.32 -5.65 18.12
N HIS A 68 -15.91 -5.57 16.92
CA HIS A 68 -15.26 -4.95 15.77
C HIS A 68 -14.96 -3.46 16.02
N ALA A 69 -15.88 -2.70 16.61
CA ALA A 69 -15.67 -1.29 16.92
C ALA A 69 -14.53 -1.08 17.93
N ARG A 70 -14.50 -1.86 19.02
CA ARG A 70 -13.41 -1.84 20.02
C ARG A 70 -12.07 -2.22 19.40
N TRP A 71 -12.04 -3.26 18.58
CA TRP A 71 -10.85 -3.70 17.86
C TRP A 71 -10.33 -2.62 16.91
N LEU A 72 -11.22 -1.99 16.13
CA LEU A 72 -10.86 -0.93 15.19
C LEU A 72 -10.28 0.30 15.89
N ALA A 73 -10.82 0.67 17.06
CA ALA A 73 -10.30 1.78 17.86
C ALA A 73 -8.86 1.50 18.34
N GLY A 74 -8.61 0.30 18.88
CA GLY A 74 -7.26 -0.10 19.30
C GLY A 74 -6.25 -0.12 18.15
N GLN A 75 -6.67 -0.59 16.97
CA GLN A 75 -5.84 -0.60 15.77
C GLN A 75 -5.51 0.80 15.25
N LYS A 76 -6.50 1.70 15.22
CA LYS A 76 -6.27 3.10 14.84
C LYS A 76 -5.27 3.78 15.79
N ALA A 77 -5.38 3.54 17.09
CA ALA A 77 -4.42 4.07 18.06
C ALA A 77 -2.99 3.58 17.76
N TYR A 78 -2.83 2.28 17.46
CA TYR A 78 -1.52 1.72 17.14
C TYR A 78 -0.94 2.24 15.82
N GLU A 79 -1.76 2.38 14.77
CA GLU A 79 -1.31 3.01 13.53
C GLU A 79 -0.87 4.46 13.70
N MET A 80 -1.53 5.23 14.58
CA MET A 80 -1.09 6.58 14.90
C MET A 80 0.30 6.58 15.54
N HIS A 81 0.60 5.62 16.43
CA HIS A 81 1.94 5.49 16.99
C HIS A 81 3.00 5.21 15.92
N VAL A 82 2.72 4.31 14.97
CA VAL A 82 3.66 4.01 13.89
C VAL A 82 3.87 5.23 12.98
N LYS A 83 2.80 5.96 12.65
CA LYS A 83 2.88 7.19 11.84
C LYS A 83 3.66 8.30 12.54
N ALA A 84 3.42 8.50 13.84
CA ALA A 84 4.15 9.48 14.62
C ALA A 84 5.65 9.17 14.62
N TRP A 85 6.02 7.90 14.85
CA TRP A 85 7.44 7.54 14.85
C TRP A 85 8.10 7.67 13.46
N LEU A 86 7.39 7.37 12.38
CA LEU A 86 7.89 7.65 11.03
C LEU A 86 8.13 9.15 10.81
N ALA A 87 7.20 10.01 11.26
CA ALA A 87 7.36 11.46 11.16
C ALA A 87 8.57 11.95 11.96
N ASP A 88 8.74 11.48 13.21
CA ASP A 88 9.90 11.80 14.05
C ASP A 88 11.22 11.40 13.38
N LEU A 89 11.25 10.22 12.74
CA LEU A 89 12.43 9.74 12.00
C LEU A 89 12.72 10.57 10.76
N ASP A 90 11.69 10.96 10.00
CA ASP A 90 11.85 11.80 8.82
C ASP A 90 12.34 13.21 9.17
N GLU A 91 11.91 13.76 10.30
CA GLU A 91 12.41 15.03 10.83
C GLU A 91 13.87 14.91 11.29
N ALA A 92 14.21 13.86 12.06
CA ALA A 92 15.56 13.67 12.58
C ALA A 92 16.59 13.25 11.52
N HIS A 93 16.16 12.57 10.47
CA HIS A 93 17.04 11.97 9.45
C HIS A 93 16.48 12.13 8.03
N PRO A 94 16.31 13.35 7.51
CA PRO A 94 15.66 13.57 6.23
C PRO A 94 16.34 12.76 5.12
N VAL A 95 15.54 12.21 4.20
CA VAL A 95 16.07 11.44 3.07
C VAL A 95 16.82 12.40 2.14
N VAL A 96 18.15 12.34 2.14
CA VAL A 96 19.00 13.11 1.22
C VAL A 96 18.96 12.43 -0.16
N VAL A 97 18.22 13.02 -1.09
CA VAL A 97 18.17 12.61 -2.50
C VAL A 97 19.18 13.46 -3.29
N ARG A 98 19.91 12.85 -4.24
CA ARG A 98 21.03 13.51 -4.95
C ARG A 98 20.62 14.72 -5.80
N ASP A 99 19.35 14.82 -6.22
CA ASP A 99 18.74 16.04 -6.75
C ASP A 99 17.19 15.94 -6.64
N VAL A 100 16.55 17.03 -6.18
CA VAL A 100 15.13 17.13 -5.84
C VAL A 100 14.27 17.37 -7.09
N ASP A 101 14.81 18.07 -8.09
CA ASP A 101 14.06 18.45 -9.29
C ASP A 101 13.83 17.28 -10.25
N GLU A 102 14.81 16.39 -10.40
CA GLU A 102 14.67 15.18 -11.21
C GLU A 102 13.64 14.20 -10.62
N GLN A 103 13.58 14.11 -9.28
CA GLN A 103 12.61 13.28 -8.59
C GLN A 103 11.19 13.85 -8.70
N HIS A 104 11.00 15.17 -8.62
CA HIS A 104 9.69 15.80 -8.79
C HIS A 104 9.19 15.73 -10.23
N ALA A 105 10.06 15.94 -11.23
CA ALA A 105 9.69 15.82 -12.64
C ALA A 105 9.24 14.39 -12.98
N ARG A 106 9.99 13.38 -12.54
CA ARG A 106 9.61 11.97 -12.73
C ARG A 106 8.32 11.61 -12.00
N ARG A 107 8.13 12.09 -10.76
CA ARG A 107 6.88 11.85 -10.00
C ARG A 107 5.66 12.50 -10.65
N ARG A 108 5.76 13.72 -11.17
CA ARG A 108 4.64 14.37 -11.88
C ARG A 108 4.28 13.62 -13.16
N ALA A 109 5.27 13.24 -13.97
CA ALA A 109 5.04 12.48 -15.19
C ALA A 109 4.39 11.10 -14.90
N ALA A 110 4.88 10.39 -13.88
CA ALA A 110 4.31 9.10 -13.46
C ALA A 110 2.89 9.23 -12.90
N LEU A 111 2.59 10.29 -12.15
CA LEU A 111 1.28 10.52 -11.55
C LEU A 111 0.22 10.89 -12.61
N THR A 112 0.54 11.80 -13.53
CA THR A 112 -0.35 12.15 -14.64
C THR A 112 -0.65 10.94 -15.53
N HIS A 113 0.36 10.10 -15.77
CA HIS A 113 0.21 8.87 -16.53
C HIS A 113 -0.64 7.81 -15.81
N HIS A 114 -0.45 7.62 -14.50
CA HIS A 114 -1.27 6.73 -13.69
C HIS A 114 -2.74 7.15 -13.64
N ILE A 115 -3.01 8.44 -13.47
CA ILE A 115 -4.38 8.97 -13.44
C ILE A 115 -5.06 8.72 -14.80
N HIS A 116 -4.38 9.02 -15.91
CA HIS A 116 -4.93 8.75 -17.25
C HIS A 116 -5.21 7.26 -17.50
N THR A 117 -4.33 6.37 -17.02
CA THR A 117 -4.53 4.91 -17.15
C THR A 117 -5.73 4.43 -16.34
N ILE A 118 -5.92 4.95 -15.12
CA ILE A 118 -7.06 4.61 -14.26
C ILE A 118 -8.37 5.10 -14.88
N ASP A 119 -8.41 6.33 -15.40
CA ASP A 119 -9.62 6.91 -15.98
C ASP A 119 -10.06 6.15 -17.25
N THR A 120 -9.12 5.82 -18.14
CA THR A 120 -9.41 5.06 -19.37
C THR A 120 -9.94 3.66 -19.07
N LEU A 121 -9.35 2.95 -18.10
CA LEU A 121 -9.81 1.61 -17.71
C LEU A 121 -11.15 1.66 -16.96
N ALA A 122 -11.34 2.65 -16.08
CA ALA A 122 -12.59 2.81 -15.34
C ALA A 122 -13.77 3.11 -16.28
N LEU A 123 -13.54 3.94 -17.31
CA LEU A 123 -14.55 4.23 -18.33
C LEU A 123 -14.90 2.98 -19.13
N ALA A 124 -13.90 2.22 -19.60
CA ALA A 124 -14.13 0.99 -20.36
C ALA A 124 -14.87 -0.08 -19.53
N ILE A 125 -14.51 -0.26 -18.26
CA ILE A 125 -15.21 -1.17 -17.33
C ILE A 125 -16.65 -0.70 -17.09
N HIS A 126 -16.88 0.60 -16.88
CA HIS A 126 -18.22 1.12 -16.68
C HIS A 126 -19.09 0.93 -17.92
N THR A 127 -18.56 1.22 -19.12
CA THR A 127 -19.27 0.99 -20.38
C THR A 127 -19.58 -0.49 -20.58
N TYR A 128 -18.64 -1.39 -20.32
CA TYR A 128 -18.88 -2.83 -20.42
C TYR A 128 -19.94 -3.37 -19.44
N LEU A 129 -20.07 -2.75 -18.26
CA LEU A 129 -21.03 -3.19 -17.24
C LEU A 129 -22.45 -2.61 -17.43
N GLU A 130 -22.57 -1.43 -18.03
CA GLU A 130 -23.86 -0.73 -18.18
C GLU A 130 -24.50 -0.88 -19.56
N ASP A 131 -23.73 -1.27 -20.58
CA ASP A 131 -24.23 -1.50 -21.93
C ASP A 131 -24.23 -3.00 -22.25
N GLU A 132 -25.42 -3.60 -22.32
CA GLU A 132 -25.61 -5.04 -22.58
C GLU A 132 -25.11 -5.47 -23.97
N ASP A 133 -24.94 -4.52 -24.90
CA ASP A 133 -24.45 -4.76 -26.25
C ASP A 133 -22.94 -4.44 -26.40
N ALA A 134 -22.25 -4.04 -25.32
CA ALA A 134 -20.84 -3.72 -25.37
C ALA A 134 -19.97 -4.93 -25.75
N SER A 135 -19.09 -4.75 -26.74
CA SER A 135 -18.12 -5.78 -27.11
C SER A 135 -17.11 -6.03 -25.98
N GLU A 136 -16.75 -7.29 -25.75
CA GLU A 136 -15.65 -7.68 -24.86
C GLU A 136 -14.31 -7.01 -25.27
N ASP A 137 -14.16 -6.68 -26.55
CA ASP A 137 -12.98 -6.01 -27.10
C ASP A 137 -12.74 -4.61 -26.50
N ILE A 138 -13.76 -3.96 -25.91
CA ILE A 138 -13.62 -2.62 -25.33
C ILE A 138 -12.59 -2.58 -24.18
N LEU A 139 -12.44 -3.69 -23.48
CA LEU A 139 -11.45 -3.83 -22.41
C LEU A 139 -10.05 -4.05 -22.98
N GLU A 140 -9.94 -4.79 -24.08
CA GLU A 140 -8.67 -5.00 -24.78
C GLU A 140 -8.18 -3.71 -25.44
N ASP A 141 -9.06 -2.98 -26.11
CA ASP A 141 -8.77 -1.68 -26.73
C ASP A 141 -8.31 -0.65 -25.68
N ALA A 142 -8.89 -0.67 -24.49
CA ALA A 142 -8.47 0.21 -23.39
C ALA A 142 -7.08 -0.16 -22.85
N LEU A 143 -6.72 -1.45 -22.83
CA LEU A 143 -5.38 -1.92 -22.46
C LEU A 143 -4.34 -1.61 -23.55
N ASP A 144 -4.75 -1.56 -24.82
CA ASP A 144 -3.86 -1.23 -25.94
C ASP A 144 -3.68 0.29 -26.13
N ALA A 145 -4.69 1.08 -25.80
CA ALA A 145 -4.64 2.55 -25.80
C ALA A 145 -3.80 3.13 -24.64
N THR A 146 -3.56 2.36 -23.58
CA THR A 146 -2.75 2.77 -22.44
C THR A 146 -1.31 2.29 -22.62
N LEU A 147 -0.35 3.19 -22.42
CA LEU A 147 1.07 2.84 -22.46
C LEU A 147 1.56 2.52 -21.05
N TRP A 148 2.60 1.70 -20.93
CA TRP A 148 3.38 1.50 -19.73
C TRP A 148 4.75 2.15 -19.91
N MET A 149 5.12 3.05 -19.01
CA MET A 149 6.44 3.69 -18.99
C MET A 149 7.33 3.05 -17.91
N GLY A 150 8.22 2.15 -18.33
CA GLY A 150 9.28 1.63 -17.48
C GLY A 150 10.42 2.64 -17.29
N ALA A 151 11.09 2.62 -16.13
CA ALA A 151 12.14 3.58 -15.80
C ALA A 151 13.32 3.60 -16.80
N ASP A 152 13.61 2.46 -17.44
CA ASP A 152 14.75 2.28 -18.37
C ASP A 152 14.35 1.58 -19.68
N ARG A 153 13.06 1.63 -20.09
CA ARG A 153 12.57 0.93 -21.28
C ARG A 153 11.65 1.80 -22.14
N PRO A 154 11.59 1.56 -23.47
CA PRO A 154 10.63 2.23 -24.33
C PRO A 154 9.20 1.97 -23.88
N ALA A 155 8.31 2.95 -24.07
CA ALA A 155 6.90 2.81 -23.76
C ALA A 155 6.29 1.67 -24.61
N VAL A 156 5.57 0.76 -23.97
CA VAL A 156 4.86 -0.36 -24.60
C VAL A 156 3.38 -0.33 -24.21
N PRO A 157 2.44 -0.85 -25.01
CA PRO A 157 1.05 -0.99 -24.59
C PRO A 157 0.93 -1.75 -23.27
N LEU A 158 -0.07 -1.41 -22.44
CA LEU A 158 -0.26 -2.00 -21.12
C LEU A 158 -0.55 -3.50 -21.25
N ARG A 159 -1.31 -3.89 -22.28
CA ARG A 159 -1.55 -5.29 -22.64
C ARG A 159 -0.24 -6.05 -22.90
N ASP A 160 0.65 -5.48 -23.70
CA ASP A 160 1.97 -6.05 -23.99
C ASP A 160 2.85 -6.12 -22.74
N ALA A 161 2.79 -5.10 -21.87
CA ALA A 161 3.49 -5.12 -20.59
C ALA A 161 2.98 -6.22 -19.66
N ILE A 162 1.68 -6.50 -19.65
CA ILE A 162 1.08 -7.64 -18.91
C ILE A 162 1.55 -8.97 -19.52
N ALA A 163 1.46 -9.12 -20.84
CA ALA A 163 1.86 -10.34 -21.54
C ALA A 163 3.37 -10.66 -21.37
N GLN A 164 4.21 -9.62 -21.30
CA GLN A 164 5.64 -9.74 -21.05
C GLN A 164 5.99 -9.92 -19.56
N GLY A 165 4.99 -9.94 -18.66
CA GLY A 165 5.17 -10.09 -17.22
C GLY A 165 5.86 -8.90 -16.56
N LEU A 166 5.83 -7.72 -17.20
CA LEU A 166 6.46 -6.48 -16.70
C LEU A 166 5.61 -5.81 -15.63
N LEU A 167 4.32 -6.09 -15.63
CA LEU A 167 3.40 -5.75 -14.56
C LEU A 167 3.23 -6.97 -13.66
N PRO A 168 3.33 -6.80 -12.33
CA PRO A 168 3.04 -7.88 -11.39
C PRO A 168 1.54 -8.19 -11.46
N HIS A 169 1.17 -9.08 -12.38
CA HIS A 169 -0.14 -9.70 -12.40
C HIS A 169 -0.16 -10.73 -11.27
N THR A 170 -0.96 -10.46 -10.24
CA THR A 170 -1.39 -11.53 -9.34
C THR A 170 -2.56 -12.22 -10.03
N PRO A 171 -2.47 -13.50 -10.42
CA PRO A 171 -3.63 -14.20 -10.97
C PRO A 171 -4.77 -14.13 -9.97
N GLY A 172 -5.88 -13.54 -10.40
CA GLY A 172 -7.09 -13.40 -9.62
C GLY A 172 -7.55 -14.77 -9.11
N ARG A 173 -7.84 -14.81 -7.82
CA ARG A 173 -8.74 -15.79 -7.22
C ARG A 173 -10.16 -15.27 -7.28
#